data_AF-A0A842MLQ1-F1
#
_entry.id   AF-A0A842MLQ1-F1
#
_cell.length_a   1.000
_cell.length_b   1.000
_cell.length_c   1.000
_cell.angle_alpha   90.00
_cell.angle_beta   90.00
_cell.angle_gamma   90.00
#
_symmetry.space_group_name_H-M   'P 1'
#
loop_
_entity.id
_entity.type
_entity.pdbx_description
1 polymer ?
#
loop_
_entity_poly.entity_id
_entity_poly.type
_entity_poly.pdbx_seq_one_letter_code
_entity_poly.pdbx_strand_id
1 'polypeptide(L)'
;MEMNEGLKKWMEEHGIDIEKINKQEEKIEGKCMICFSKDAVYKCINCGKFVCSSCFWKMLGICKDCVTEEMMKKWKEEQML
;
A
#
# COMPACT_ATOMS: atom_id res chain seq x y z
N MET A 1 15.74 -12.73 -8.07
CA MET A 1 14.87 -13.64 -7.31
C MET A 1 14.11 -14.46 -8.32
N GLU A 2 14.31 -15.77 -8.37
CA GLU A 2 13.57 -16.64 -9.29
C GLU A 2 12.14 -16.82 -8.79
N MET A 3 11.17 -16.62 -9.67
CA MET A 3 9.75 -16.78 -9.36
C MET A 3 9.40 -18.27 -9.30
N ASN A 4 8.65 -18.65 -8.26
CA ASN A 4 8.23 -20.04 -8.01
C ASN A 4 7.45 -20.62 -9.21
N GLU A 5 7.76 -21.84 -9.61
CA GLU A 5 7.15 -22.49 -10.79
C GLU A 5 5.64 -22.75 -10.64
N GLY A 6 5.18 -23.06 -9.42
CA GLY A 6 3.75 -23.24 -9.14
C GLY A 6 2.97 -21.95 -9.31
N LEU A 7 3.58 -20.83 -8.92
CA LEU A 7 2.99 -19.51 -9.11
C LEU A 7 2.86 -19.17 -10.60
N LYS A 8 3.88 -19.48 -11.41
CA LYS A 8 3.84 -19.25 -12.87
C LYS A 8 2.67 -19.99 -13.53
N LYS A 9 2.50 -21.29 -13.23
CA LYS A 9 1.41 -22.09 -13.79
C LYS A 9 0.03 -21.56 -13.42
N TRP A 10 -0.17 -21.20 -12.16
CA TRP A 10 -1.45 -20.65 -11.70
C TRP A 10 -1.80 -19.34 -12.44
N MET A 11 -0.81 -18.48 -12.69
CA MET A 11 -1.00 -17.22 -13.42
C MET A 11 -1.37 -17.45 -14.89
N GLU A 12 -0.73 -18.41 -15.57
CA GLU A 12 -1.04 -18.79 -16.96
C GLU A 12 -2.47 -19.32 -17.08
N GLU A 13 -2.90 -20.20 -16.17
CA GLU A 13 -4.26 -20.77 -16.15
C GLU A 13 -5.35 -19.70 -15.97
N HIS A 14 -5.04 -18.62 -15.24
CA HIS A 14 -5.99 -17.55 -14.92
C HIS A 14 -5.85 -16.34 -15.86
N GLY A 15 -4.98 -16.41 -16.88
CA GLY A 15 -4.79 -15.33 -17.85
C GLY A 15 -4.19 -14.06 -17.25
N ILE A 16 -3.39 -14.18 -16.18
CA ILE A 16 -2.77 -13.05 -15.50
C ILE A 16 -1.48 -12.67 -16.23
N ASP A 17 -1.52 -11.53 -16.91
CA ASP A 17 -0.39 -10.97 -17.66
C ASP A 17 0.58 -10.23 -16.71
N ILE A 18 1.74 -10.86 -16.45
CA ILE A 18 2.79 -10.33 -15.56
C ILE A 18 3.41 -9.05 -16.12
N GLU A 19 3.47 -8.89 -17.45
CA GLU A 19 4.06 -7.71 -18.07
C GLU A 19 3.20 -6.46 -17.83
N LYS A 20 1.87 -6.62 -17.68
CA LYS A 20 0.98 -5.52 -17.26
C LYS A 20 1.15 -5.14 -15.79
N ILE A 21 1.44 -6.11 -14.93
CA ILE A 21 1.61 -5.88 -13.49
C ILE A 21 2.87 -5.05 -13.21
N ASN A 22 3.98 -5.34 -13.89
CA ASN A 22 5.26 -4.64 -13.66
C ASN A 22 5.31 -3.22 -14.25
N LYS A 23 4.40 -2.84 -15.16
CA LYS A 23 4.50 -1.58 -15.91
C LYS A 23 3.81 -0.39 -15.24
N GLN A 24 3.12 -0.59 -14.12
CA GLN A 24 2.43 0.47 -13.36
C GLN A 24 3.12 0.79 -12.03
N GLU A 25 4.46 0.93 -12.03
CA GLU A 25 5.10 1.72 -10.97
C GLU A 25 4.72 3.19 -11.19
N GLU A 26 3.56 3.58 -10.68
CA GLU A 26 3.16 4.98 -10.64
C GLU A 26 4.23 5.77 -9.90
N LYS A 27 4.85 6.71 -10.62
CA LYS A 27 5.88 7.57 -10.06
C LYS A 27 5.23 8.46 -9.00
N ILE A 28 5.63 8.26 -7.74
CA ILE A 28 5.15 9.08 -6.62
C ILE A 28 5.87 10.41 -6.69
N GLU A 29 5.12 11.47 -6.99
CA GLU A 29 5.63 12.84 -7.07
C GLU A 29 4.75 13.80 -6.27
N GLY A 30 5.33 14.93 -5.85
CA GLY A 30 4.62 16.01 -5.17
C GLY A 30 4.62 15.93 -3.64
N LYS A 31 3.79 16.78 -3.03
CA LYS A 31 3.66 16.88 -1.57
C LYS A 31 2.66 15.88 -1.03
N CYS A 32 2.83 15.53 0.25
CA CYS A 32 1.87 14.75 1.01
C CYS A 32 0.46 15.36 0.93
N MET A 33 -0.52 14.60 0.46
CA MET A 33 -1.91 15.05 0.34
C MET A 33 -2.65 15.20 1.68
N ILE A 34 -1.99 14.89 2.81
CA ILE A 34 -2.55 15.06 4.16
C ILE A 34 -1.97 16.31 4.83
N CYS A 35 -0.65 16.42 4.93
CA CYS A 35 -0.02 17.53 5.67
C CYS A 35 0.52 18.64 4.78
N PHE A 36 0.69 18.39 3.47
CA PHE A 36 1.28 19.31 2.48
C PHE A 36 2.70 19.83 2.80
N SER A 37 3.31 19.42 3.92
CA SER A 37 4.61 19.96 4.36
C SER A 37 5.81 19.16 3.83
N LYS A 38 5.65 17.84 3.70
CA LYS A 38 6.72 16.90 3.29
C LYS A 38 6.40 16.30 1.93
N ASP A 39 7.42 15.85 1.22
CA ASP A 39 7.24 15.14 -0.05
C ASP A 39 6.53 13.79 0.18
N ALA A 40 5.69 13.44 -0.78
CA ALA A 40 5.03 12.14 -0.80
C ALA A 40 6.04 11.06 -1.23
N VAL A 41 5.99 9.92 -0.53
CA VAL A 41 6.88 8.78 -0.79
C VAL A 41 6.14 7.44 -0.77
N TYR A 42 4.85 7.44 -0.41
CA TYR A 42 4.00 6.25 -0.37
C TYR A 42 2.63 6.53 -0.99
N LYS A 43 2.04 5.52 -1.65
CA LYS A 43 0.63 5.51 -2.09
C LYS A 43 -0.19 4.67 -1.11
N CYS A 44 -1.28 5.21 -0.59
CA CYS A 44 -2.22 4.46 0.25
C CYS A 44 -2.93 3.38 -0.57
N ILE A 45 -2.88 2.11 -0.16
CA ILE A 45 -3.55 1.02 -0.89
C ILE A 45 -5.08 1.12 -0.82
N ASN A 46 -5.61 1.77 0.21
CA ASN A 46 -7.05 1.87 0.44
C ASN A 46 -7.70 3.05 -0.32
N CYS A 47 -7.07 4.22 -0.34
CA CYS A 47 -7.67 5.43 -0.92
C CYS A 47 -6.84 6.05 -2.06
N GLY A 48 -5.67 5.50 -2.39
CA GLY A 48 -4.82 5.98 -3.47
C GLY A 48 -4.06 7.29 -3.20
N LYS A 49 -4.27 7.96 -2.06
CA LYS A 49 -3.55 9.20 -1.72
C LYS A 49 -2.04 8.99 -1.65
N PHE A 50 -1.27 9.93 -2.20
CA PHE A 50 0.17 10.02 -2.04
C PHE A 50 0.51 10.78 -0.75
N VAL A 51 1.28 10.15 0.14
CA VAL A 51 1.54 10.65 1.49
C VAL A 51 3.02 10.53 1.89
N CYS A 52 3.44 11.38 2.83
CA CYS A 52 4.78 11.30 3.40
C CYS A 52 4.89 10.14 4.41
N SER A 53 6.13 9.78 4.76
CA SER A 53 6.42 8.73 5.75
C SER A 53 5.75 8.93 7.11
N SER A 54 5.53 10.17 7.54
CA SER A 54 4.88 10.47 8.82
C SER A 54 3.35 10.35 8.78
N CYS A 55 2.75 10.32 7.59
CA CYS A 55 1.31 10.20 7.38
C CYS A 55 0.91 8.81 6.87
N PHE A 56 1.85 7.87 6.83
CA PHE A 56 1.69 6.52 6.30
C PHE A 56 2.02 5.47 7.36
N TRP A 57 1.14 4.48 7.51
CA TRP A 57 1.34 3.32 8.36
C TRP A 57 1.98 2.20 7.54
N LYS A 58 3.32 2.13 7.54
CA LYS A 58 4.08 1.19 6.70
C LYS A 58 3.64 -0.26 6.85
N MET A 59 3.39 -0.71 8.08
CA MET A 59 2.96 -2.09 8.38
C MET A 59 1.61 -2.44 7.77
N LEU A 60 0.75 -1.44 7.57
CA LEU A 60 -0.64 -1.63 7.10
C LEU A 60 -0.82 -1.20 5.64
N GLY A 61 0.14 -0.48 5.06
CA GLY A 61 0.04 0.05 3.71
C GLY A 61 -0.95 1.21 3.54
N ILE A 62 -1.45 1.81 4.63
CA ILE A 62 -2.53 2.82 4.58
C ILE A 62 -2.11 4.16 5.17
N CYS A 63 -2.78 5.24 4.75
CA CYS A 63 -2.56 6.57 5.31
C CYS A 63 -3.34 6.80 6.62
N LYS A 64 -3.00 7.86 7.35
CA LYS A 64 -3.67 8.23 8.61
C LYS A 64 -5.19 8.42 8.48
N ASP A 65 -5.66 8.99 7.38
CA ASP A 65 -7.10 9.20 7.15
C ASP A 65 -7.88 7.89 7.00
N CYS A 66 -7.21 6.80 6.60
CA CYS A 66 -7.83 5.48 6.46
C CYS A 66 -7.80 4.65 7.75
N VAL A 67 -7.16 5.15 8.80
CA VAL A 67 -7.19 4.51 10.11
C VAL A 67 -8.35 5.11 10.90
N THR A 68 -9.42 4.34 11.09
CA THR A 68 -10.55 4.78 11.91
C THR A 68 -10.26 4.56 13.40
N GLU A 69 -10.96 5.31 14.26
CA GLU A 69 -10.88 5.09 15.71
C GLU A 69 -11.34 3.68 16.11
N GLU A 70 -12.29 3.11 15.38
CA GLU A 70 -12.77 1.75 15.61
C GLU A 70 -11.69 0.70 15.32
N MET A 71 -10.95 0.86 14.20
CA MET A 71 -9.81 -0.02 13.88
C MET A 71 -8.75 0.04 14.97
N MET A 72 -8.43 1.24 15.47
CA MET A 72 -7.48 1.43 16.56
C MET A 72 -7.94 0.80 17.88
N LYS A 73 -9.25 0.84 18.18
CA LYS A 73 -9.81 0.20 19.38
C LYS A 73 -9.68 -1.32 19.30
N LYS A 74 -10.10 -1.92 18.19
CA LYS A 74 -9.99 -3.37 17.98
C LYS A 74 -8.54 -3.85 18.09
N TRP A 75 -7.59 -3.13 17.51
CA TRP A 75 -6.16 -3.51 17.59
C TRP A 75 -5.57 -3.40 19.00
N LYS A 76 -6.06 -2.47 19.83
CA LYS A 76 -5.65 -2.36 21.24
C LYS A 76 -6.22 -3.50 22.09
N GLU A 77 -7.46 -3.88 21.82
CA GLU A 77 -8.15 -4.96 22.53
C GLU A 77 -7.56 -6.34 22.19
N GLU A 78 -7.12 -6.54 20.96
CA GLU A 78 -6.51 -7.79 20.47
C GLU A 78 -5.02 -7.96 20.85
N GLN A 79 -4.44 -7.08 21.69
CA GLN A 79 -3.05 -7.16 22.17
C GLN A 79 -2.01 -7.38 21.05
N MET A 80 -2.09 -6.59 19.97
CA MET A 80 -1.00 -6.47 18.98
C MET A 80 -0.20 -5.17 19.12
N LEU A 81 -0.32 -4.49 20.28
CA LEU A 81 0.51 -3.37 20.75
C LEU A 81 0.65 -3.42 22.27
#